data_AF-A0A3D8T2F5-F1
#
_entry.id   AF-A0A3D8T2F5-F1
#
_cell.length_a   1.000
_cell.length_b   1.000
_cell.length_c   1.000
_cell.angle_alpha   90.00
_cell.angle_beta   90.00
_cell.angle_gamma   90.00
#
_symmetry.space_group_name_H-M   'P 1'
#
loop_
_entity.id
_entity.type
_entity.pdbx_description
1 polymer ?
#
loop_
_entity_poly.entity_id
_entity_poly.type
_entity_poly.pdbx_seq_one_letter_code
_entity_poly.pdbx_strand_id
1 'polypeptide(L)'
;MSGSVRIFSLLTGLAVFALFSFKAIMSSSPPNLEITLSSPSIPPSFSDPLTLTFDVSVTNQGGSPATVLKWGSPLDERANVLGVFEIRDVESDEIVPLNSIKFNRQLPPPKEDFVEIASGGSVTAAVTIPLVPLVGGRSYTLKAKGWWQAVWERSLDDVPESDLDQLKGALRGEFVSEAVPVVEG
;
A
#
# COMPACT_ATOMS: atom_id res chain seq x y z
N MET A 1 -47.66 62.72 2.93
CA MET A 1 -47.22 61.99 1.73
C MET A 1 -45.85 61.40 2.00
N SER A 2 -45.72 60.07 1.84
CA SER A 2 -44.51 59.28 1.53
C SER A 2 -43.18 59.66 2.22
N GLY A 3 -42.47 58.78 2.94
CA GLY A 3 -42.40 57.35 2.74
C GLY A 3 -41.68 56.62 3.88
N SER A 4 -42.03 55.35 4.00
CA SER A 4 -41.45 54.34 4.85
C SER A 4 -40.03 53.99 4.38
N VAL A 5 -39.10 53.83 5.32
CA VAL A 5 -37.95 52.94 5.14
C VAL A 5 -37.95 51.97 6.32
N ARG A 6 -38.21 50.70 6.00
CA ARG A 6 -38.18 49.58 6.94
C ARG A 6 -36.74 49.16 7.16
N ILE A 7 -36.31 49.15 8.41
CA ILE A 7 -35.04 48.55 8.82
C ILE A 7 -35.26 47.04 8.78
N PHE A 8 -34.68 46.37 7.78
CA PHE A 8 -34.59 44.93 7.75
C PHE A 8 -33.51 44.48 8.74
N SER A 9 -33.93 43.77 9.78
CA SER A 9 -33.06 42.89 10.55
C SER A 9 -32.54 41.80 9.62
N LEU A 10 -31.23 41.63 9.52
CA LEU A 10 -30.62 40.41 8.99
C LEU A 10 -29.88 39.72 10.13
N LEU A 11 -30.57 38.78 10.79
CA LEU A 11 -29.93 37.67 11.47
C LEU A 11 -29.43 36.71 10.39
N THR A 12 -28.12 36.54 10.30
CA THR A 12 -27.52 35.39 9.62
C THR A 12 -26.66 34.65 10.63
N GLY A 13 -27.17 33.49 11.06
CA GLY A 13 -26.38 32.47 11.74
C GLY A 13 -25.64 31.58 10.74
N LEU A 14 -25.02 30.52 11.30
CA LEU A 14 -24.26 29.44 10.65
C LEU A 14 -22.84 29.82 10.19
N ALA A 15 -21.78 29.07 10.48
CA ALA A 15 -21.62 27.79 11.14
C ALA A 15 -20.21 27.70 11.72
N VAL A 16 -20.09 27.20 12.95
CA VAL A 16 -18.81 26.77 13.53
C VAL A 16 -18.37 25.53 12.77
N PHE A 17 -17.52 25.69 11.76
CA PHE A 17 -16.82 24.57 11.13
C PHE A 17 -15.68 24.12 12.06
N ALA A 18 -16.07 23.45 13.14
CA ALA A 18 -15.20 22.51 13.83
C ALA A 18 -15.09 21.25 12.96
N LEU A 19 -14.34 21.33 11.85
CA LEU A 19 -13.83 20.12 11.21
C LEU A 19 -12.56 19.74 11.94
N PHE A 20 -12.76 18.87 12.91
CA PHE A 20 -11.81 17.95 13.51
C PHE A 20 -10.57 17.73 12.63
N SER A 21 -9.54 18.55 12.79
CA SER A 21 -8.19 18.06 12.61
C SER A 21 -7.98 17.05 13.73
N PHE A 22 -8.11 15.77 13.39
CA PHE A 22 -7.65 14.66 14.21
C PHE A 22 -6.15 14.86 14.47
N LYS A 23 -5.81 15.62 15.51
CA LYS A 23 -4.50 15.55 16.15
C LYS A 23 -4.49 14.28 16.99
N ALA A 24 -4.06 13.20 16.37
CA ALA A 24 -2.99 12.35 16.86
C ALA A 24 -2.85 11.17 15.89
N ILE A 25 -1.85 11.21 15.03
CA ILE A 25 -1.17 9.97 14.69
C ILE A 25 0.21 10.14 15.31
N MET A 26 0.54 9.24 16.23
CA MET A 26 1.87 9.15 16.84
C MET A 26 2.90 9.27 15.72
N SER A 27 3.87 10.18 15.88
CA SER A 27 5.00 10.29 14.95
C SER A 27 5.93 9.08 15.15
N SER A 28 5.47 7.88 14.82
CA SER A 28 6.38 6.78 14.51
C SER A 28 6.88 7.05 13.10
N SER A 29 8.20 7.22 12.95
CA SER A 29 8.81 7.23 11.62
C SER A 29 8.34 5.98 10.86
N PRO A 30 8.04 6.10 9.55
CA PRO A 30 7.71 4.93 8.75
C PRO A 30 8.87 3.93 8.82
N PRO A 31 8.60 2.62 8.73
CA PRO A 31 9.66 1.61 8.66
C PRO A 31 10.64 1.92 7.54
N ASN A 32 11.94 1.73 7.79
CA ASN A 32 12.98 1.96 6.78
C ASN A 32 13.09 0.80 5.78
N LEU A 33 11.98 0.53 5.09
CA LEU A 33 11.82 -0.54 4.10
C LEU A 33 11.57 0.07 2.73
N GLU A 34 12.43 -0.24 1.78
CA GLU A 34 12.30 0.16 0.38
C GLU A 34 11.69 -0.98 -0.44
N ILE A 35 10.81 -0.64 -1.39
CA ILE A 35 10.18 -1.60 -2.29
C ILE A 35 10.64 -1.34 -3.71
N THR A 36 11.15 -2.38 -4.37
CA THR A 36 11.50 -2.35 -5.79
C THR A 36 10.73 -3.42 -6.56
N LEU A 37 10.41 -3.12 -7.82
CA LEU A 37 9.65 -3.99 -8.71
C LEU A 37 10.45 -4.26 -9.98
N SER A 38 10.35 -5.46 -10.53
CA SER A 38 10.75 -5.70 -11.91
C SER A 38 9.65 -5.24 -12.87
N SER A 39 10.01 -4.72 -14.04
CA SER A 39 9.05 -4.46 -15.12
C SER A 39 8.40 -5.76 -15.59
N PRO A 40 7.07 -5.92 -15.51
CA PRO A 40 6.39 -7.06 -16.13
C PRO A 40 6.48 -6.96 -17.65
N SER A 41 6.69 -8.11 -18.32
CA SER A 41 6.70 -8.21 -19.77
C SER A 41 5.38 -8.79 -20.29
N ILE A 42 4.80 -8.14 -21.30
CA ILE A 42 3.58 -8.56 -21.98
C ILE A 42 3.87 -8.84 -23.46
N PRO A 43 3.16 -9.77 -24.11
CA PRO A 43 3.35 -10.01 -25.53
C PRO A 43 2.86 -8.80 -26.36
N PRO A 44 3.43 -8.54 -27.55
CA PRO A 44 3.02 -7.43 -28.43
C PRO A 44 1.54 -7.48 -28.86
N SER A 45 0.94 -8.66 -28.79
CA SER A 45 -0.49 -8.87 -29.03
C SER A 45 -1.02 -9.87 -28.00
N PHE A 46 -2.10 -9.49 -27.33
CA PHE A 46 -2.79 -10.32 -26.34
C PHE A 46 -4.31 -10.16 -26.45
N SER A 47 -5.02 -11.19 -26.03
CA SER A 47 -6.45 -11.12 -25.76
C SER A 47 -6.67 -10.74 -24.30
N ASP A 48 -7.57 -9.79 -24.06
CA ASP A 48 -8.05 -9.43 -22.73
C ASP A 48 -8.91 -10.59 -22.14
N PRO A 49 -8.68 -11.04 -20.88
CA PRO A 49 -7.73 -10.48 -19.91
C PRO A 49 -6.39 -11.22 -19.82
N LEU A 50 -5.35 -10.46 -19.46
CA LEU A 50 -3.96 -10.91 -19.41
C LEU A 50 -3.54 -11.30 -17.98
N THR A 51 -2.56 -12.19 -17.87
CA THR A 51 -1.86 -12.46 -16.61
C THR A 51 -0.56 -11.67 -16.57
N LEU A 52 -0.34 -10.86 -15.52
CA LEU A 52 0.92 -10.15 -15.31
C LEU A 52 1.75 -10.85 -14.24
N THR A 53 3.04 -11.08 -14.55
CA THR A 53 4.01 -11.65 -13.62
C THR A 53 5.20 -10.72 -13.48
N PHE A 54 5.66 -10.51 -12.25
CA PHE A 54 6.83 -9.70 -11.91
C PHE A 54 7.36 -10.10 -10.54
N ASP A 55 8.61 -9.72 -10.24
CA ASP A 55 9.20 -9.84 -8.92
C ASP A 55 9.06 -8.53 -8.14
N VAL A 56 8.85 -8.65 -6.83
CA VAL A 56 8.90 -7.55 -5.87
C VAL A 56 9.94 -7.85 -4.81
N SER A 57 10.75 -6.86 -4.47
CA SER A 57 11.80 -6.95 -3.46
C SER A 57 11.55 -5.94 -2.36
N VAL A 58 11.69 -6.36 -1.09
CA VAL A 58 11.61 -5.48 0.08
C VAL A 58 12.98 -5.46 0.75
N THR A 59 13.65 -4.31 0.67
CA THR A 59 14.99 -4.09 1.19
C THR A 59 14.93 -3.33 2.50
N ASN A 60 15.61 -3.83 3.52
CA ASN A 60 15.77 -3.12 4.79
C ASN A 60 16.95 -2.15 4.70
N GLN A 61 16.64 -0.85 4.64
CA GLN A 61 17.62 0.24 4.61
C GLN A 61 18.05 0.69 6.02
N GLY A 62 17.49 0.09 7.07
CA GLY A 62 17.81 0.35 8.47
C GLY A 62 19.15 -0.25 8.91
N GLY A 63 19.70 0.26 10.01
CA GLY A 63 20.96 -0.20 10.61
C GLY A 63 20.86 -1.47 11.47
N SER A 64 19.64 -1.98 11.70
CA SER A 64 19.35 -3.22 12.41
C SER A 64 18.50 -4.16 11.55
N PRO A 65 18.46 -5.48 11.83
CA PRO A 65 17.48 -6.38 11.23
C PRO A 65 16.05 -5.90 11.47
N ALA A 66 15.14 -6.25 10.58
CA ALA A 66 13.73 -5.89 10.66
C ALA A 66 12.86 -7.15 10.64
N THR A 67 11.99 -7.30 11.63
CA THR A 67 10.92 -8.31 11.63
C THR A 67 9.66 -7.68 11.07
N VAL A 68 9.12 -8.27 10.00
CA VAL A 68 7.99 -7.73 9.25
C VAL A 68 6.84 -8.73 9.28
N LEU A 69 5.64 -8.28 9.67
CA LEU A 69 4.42 -9.03 9.41
C LEU A 69 4.07 -8.89 7.92
N LYS A 70 4.01 -10.01 7.19
CA LYS A 70 3.77 -10.02 5.74
C LYS A 70 2.40 -9.48 5.34
N TRP A 71 1.40 -9.54 6.22
CA TRP A 71 0.00 -9.26 5.87
C TRP A 71 -0.24 -7.90 5.22
N GLY A 72 -0.89 -7.89 4.07
CA GLY A 72 -1.23 -6.67 3.33
C GLY A 72 -0.04 -5.92 2.74
N SER A 73 1.14 -6.54 2.73
CA SER A 73 2.36 -6.02 2.10
C SER A 73 2.66 -6.74 0.78
N PRO A 74 3.67 -6.31 0.01
CA PRO A 74 4.09 -7.04 -1.18
C PRO A 74 4.65 -8.45 -0.90
N LEU A 75 5.01 -8.75 0.36
CA LEU A 75 5.44 -10.08 0.80
C LEU A 75 4.27 -10.97 1.24
N ASP A 76 3.03 -10.46 1.25
CA ASP A 76 1.85 -11.29 1.50
C ASP A 76 1.67 -12.27 0.33
N GLU A 77 1.48 -13.56 0.62
CA GLU A 77 1.18 -14.59 -0.40
C GLU A 77 -0.07 -14.27 -1.22
N ARG A 78 -0.95 -13.38 -0.71
CA ARG A 78 -2.17 -12.90 -1.36
C ARG A 78 -2.06 -11.47 -1.87
N ALA A 79 -0.86 -10.88 -1.92
CA ALA A 79 -0.64 -9.49 -2.32
C ALA A 79 -1.26 -9.18 -3.71
N ASN A 80 -1.28 -10.17 -4.60
CA ASN A 80 -1.86 -10.09 -5.94
C ASN A 80 -3.36 -9.75 -5.98
N VAL A 81 -4.10 -9.97 -4.89
CA VAL A 81 -5.55 -9.70 -4.82
C VAL A 81 -5.94 -8.82 -3.63
N LEU A 82 -4.99 -8.28 -2.88
CA LEU A 82 -5.23 -7.42 -1.71
C LEU A 82 -5.27 -5.92 -2.03
N GLY A 83 -5.08 -5.55 -3.31
CA GLY A 83 -4.98 -4.15 -3.72
C GLY A 83 -3.61 -3.51 -3.41
N VAL A 84 -2.57 -4.33 -3.21
CA VAL A 84 -1.19 -3.86 -2.98
C VAL A 84 -0.58 -3.26 -4.26
N PHE A 85 -1.03 -3.70 -5.42
CA PHE A 85 -0.51 -3.27 -6.71
C PHE A 85 -1.53 -2.38 -7.44
N GLU A 86 -1.06 -1.24 -7.94
CA GLU A 86 -1.83 -0.30 -8.74
C GLU A 86 -1.21 -0.25 -10.14
N ILE A 87 -2.04 -0.48 -11.16
CA ILE A 87 -1.66 -0.32 -12.56
C ILE A 87 -2.34 0.94 -13.08
N ARG A 88 -1.60 1.77 -13.81
CA ARG A 88 -2.10 3.02 -14.37
C ARG A 88 -1.77 3.15 -15.84
N ASP A 89 -2.75 3.56 -16.61
CA ASP A 89 -2.56 3.96 -18.00
C ASP A 89 -1.80 5.29 -18.09
N VAL A 90 -0.73 5.33 -18.87
CA VAL A 90 0.18 6.48 -18.94
C VAL A 90 -0.46 7.68 -19.64
N GLU A 91 -1.31 7.43 -20.64
CA GLU A 91 -1.88 8.49 -21.48
C GLU A 91 -3.03 9.21 -20.78
N SER A 92 -3.89 8.44 -20.10
CA SER A 92 -5.09 8.92 -19.44
C SER A 92 -4.93 9.18 -17.95
N ASP A 93 -3.84 8.68 -17.35
CA ASP A 93 -3.63 8.66 -15.90
C ASP A 93 -4.74 7.89 -15.15
N GLU A 94 -5.52 7.05 -15.83
CA GLU A 94 -6.59 6.26 -15.21
C GLU A 94 -6.06 4.96 -14.57
N ILE A 95 -6.60 4.60 -13.40
CA ILE A 95 -6.28 3.35 -12.73
C ILE A 95 -6.98 2.20 -13.46
N VAL A 96 -6.22 1.18 -13.84
CA VAL A 96 -6.77 -0.07 -14.38
C VAL A 96 -7.51 -0.80 -13.23
N PRO A 97 -8.80 -1.11 -13.40
CA PRO A 97 -9.58 -1.72 -12.32
C PRO A 97 -9.13 -3.17 -12.09
N LEU A 98 -8.54 -3.42 -10.92
CA LEU A 98 -8.19 -4.75 -10.45
C LEU A 98 -9.19 -5.24 -9.41
N ASN A 99 -9.55 -6.52 -9.49
CA ASN A 99 -10.39 -7.14 -8.47
C ASN A 99 -9.59 -7.32 -7.17
N SER A 100 -9.99 -6.63 -6.12
CA SER A 100 -9.43 -6.79 -4.78
C SER A 100 -10.41 -7.50 -3.84
N ILE A 101 -9.91 -8.38 -2.99
CA ILE A 101 -10.69 -9.12 -1.99
C ILE A 101 -10.23 -8.70 -0.60
N LYS A 102 -11.18 -8.48 0.31
CA LYS A 102 -10.88 -8.27 1.73
C LYS A 102 -10.73 -9.62 2.43
N PHE A 103 -9.58 -9.85 3.04
CA PHE A 103 -9.33 -11.03 3.85
C PHE A 103 -9.46 -10.69 5.34
N ASN A 104 -10.17 -11.54 6.08
CA ASN A 104 -10.12 -11.51 7.53
C ASN A 104 -8.97 -12.43 7.99
N ARG A 105 -8.10 -11.93 8.86
CA ARG A 105 -6.95 -12.66 9.40
C ARG A 105 -7.19 -12.94 10.88
N GLN A 106 -6.91 -14.17 11.30
CA GLN A 106 -7.07 -14.58 12.69
C GLN A 106 -5.85 -14.12 13.50
N LEU A 107 -6.09 -13.56 14.70
CA LEU A 107 -5.04 -13.26 15.67
C LEU A 107 -4.90 -14.39 16.71
N PRO A 108 -3.69 -14.64 17.24
CA PRO A 108 -2.42 -14.03 16.82
C PRO A 108 -1.97 -14.52 15.44
N PRO A 109 -1.14 -13.76 14.70
CA PRO A 109 -0.53 -14.25 13.47
C PRO A 109 0.39 -15.44 13.77
N PRO A 110 0.40 -16.48 12.94
CA PRO A 110 1.33 -17.59 13.10
C PRO A 110 2.78 -17.16 12.75
N LYS A 111 3.80 -17.87 13.26
CA LYS A 111 5.21 -17.45 13.15
C LYS A 111 5.67 -17.30 11.69
N GLU A 112 5.17 -18.13 10.79
CA GLU A 112 5.43 -18.11 9.35
C GLU A 112 4.89 -16.87 8.61
N ASP A 113 3.99 -16.10 9.24
CA ASP A 113 3.51 -14.83 8.70
C ASP A 113 4.47 -13.67 8.99
N PHE A 114 5.50 -13.91 9.81
CA PHE A 114 6.60 -12.97 10.02
C PHE A 114 7.81 -13.35 9.18
N VAL A 115 8.53 -12.34 8.71
CA VAL A 115 9.80 -12.50 8.01
C VAL A 115 10.83 -11.56 8.61
N GLU A 116 12.04 -12.07 8.87
CA GLU A 116 13.18 -11.24 9.24
C GLU A 116 13.95 -10.83 7.98
N ILE A 117 14.27 -9.56 7.88
CA ILE A 117 15.10 -8.97 6.82
C ILE A 117 16.33 -8.36 7.50
N ALA A 118 17.50 -8.94 7.28
CA ALA A 118 18.76 -8.42 7.82
C ALA A 118 18.98 -6.94 7.43
N SER A 119 19.78 -6.20 8.19
CA SER A 119 20.20 -4.84 7.80
C SER A 119 20.90 -4.87 6.44
N GLY A 120 20.44 -4.04 5.49
CA GLY A 120 20.90 -4.05 4.10
C GLY A 120 20.47 -5.28 3.30
N GLY A 121 19.78 -6.23 3.92
CA GLY A 121 19.24 -7.42 3.29
C GLY A 121 17.95 -7.14 2.52
N SER A 122 17.58 -8.07 1.64
CA SER A 122 16.34 -8.01 0.90
C SER A 122 15.66 -9.37 0.82
N VAL A 123 14.33 -9.35 0.75
CA VAL A 123 13.49 -10.52 0.48
C VAL A 123 12.71 -10.26 -0.81
N THR A 124 12.79 -11.19 -1.75
CA THR A 124 12.09 -11.12 -3.04
C THR A 124 10.97 -12.14 -3.12
N ALA A 125 9.83 -11.73 -3.66
CA ALA A 125 8.69 -12.58 -3.96
C ALA A 125 8.26 -12.42 -5.43
N ALA A 126 7.91 -13.53 -6.07
CA ALA A 126 7.27 -13.52 -7.38
C ALA A 126 5.77 -13.29 -7.21
N VAL A 127 5.20 -12.40 -8.01
CA VAL A 127 3.79 -12.02 -7.98
C VAL A 127 3.16 -12.31 -9.32
N THR A 128 1.97 -12.91 -9.29
CA THR A 128 1.14 -13.14 -10.47
C THR A 128 -0.25 -12.55 -10.25
N ILE A 129 -0.58 -11.49 -10.99
CA ILE A 129 -1.90 -10.86 -10.99
C ILE A 129 -2.70 -11.45 -12.16
N PRO A 130 -3.79 -12.19 -11.89
CA PRO A 130 -4.61 -12.76 -12.93
C PRO A 130 -5.64 -11.74 -13.44
N LEU A 131 -6.13 -11.96 -14.66
CA LEU A 131 -7.27 -11.25 -15.24
C LEU A 131 -7.10 -9.72 -15.30
N VAL A 132 -5.92 -9.23 -15.68
CA VAL A 132 -5.62 -7.80 -15.82
C VAL A 132 -6.23 -7.27 -17.13
N PRO A 133 -7.15 -6.28 -17.06
CA PRO A 133 -7.87 -5.78 -18.23
C PRO A 133 -7.09 -4.68 -18.95
N LEU A 134 -5.92 -5.04 -19.51
CA LEU A 134 -5.14 -4.13 -20.33
C LEU A 134 -5.74 -4.03 -21.73
N VAL A 135 -5.64 -2.85 -22.34
CA VAL A 135 -5.95 -2.61 -23.75
C VAL A 135 -4.65 -2.54 -24.54
N GLY A 136 -4.54 -3.34 -25.62
CA GLY A 136 -3.37 -3.37 -26.48
C GLY A 136 -3.09 -2.03 -27.17
N GLY A 137 -1.81 -1.75 -27.41
CA GLY A 137 -1.34 -0.49 -28.01
C GLY A 137 -1.31 0.71 -27.06
N ARG A 138 -1.51 0.50 -25.75
CA ARG A 138 -1.43 1.53 -24.71
C ARG A 138 -0.26 1.24 -23.77
N SER A 139 0.25 2.30 -23.14
CA SER A 139 1.36 2.21 -22.18
C SER A 139 0.85 2.21 -20.73
N TYR A 140 1.44 1.36 -19.89
CA TYR A 140 1.04 1.23 -18.48
C TYR A 140 2.24 1.30 -17.53
N THR A 141 1.97 1.73 -16.29
CA THR A 141 2.90 1.63 -15.17
C THR A 141 2.33 0.76 -14.07
N LEU A 142 3.20 0.12 -13.30
CA LEU A 142 2.90 -0.69 -12.13
C LEU A 142 3.63 -0.10 -10.92
N LYS A 143 2.94 -0.01 -9.78
CA LYS A 143 3.56 0.35 -8.49
C LYS A 143 2.94 -0.47 -7.36
N ALA A 144 3.69 -0.64 -6.28
CA ALA A 144 3.21 -1.18 -5.03
C ALA A 144 2.86 -0.03 -4.08
N LYS A 145 1.77 -0.15 -3.34
CA LYS A 145 1.36 0.80 -2.30
C LYS A 145 0.51 0.11 -1.25
N GLY A 146 0.53 0.63 -0.02
CA GLY A 146 -0.25 0.06 1.06
C GLY A 146 0.20 0.55 2.42
N TRP A 147 -0.01 -0.30 3.42
CA TRP A 147 0.27 0.00 4.82
C TRP A 147 0.96 -1.16 5.51
N TRP A 148 2.15 -0.93 6.07
CA TRP A 148 2.84 -1.87 6.94
C TRP A 148 2.06 -2.04 8.25
N GLN A 149 1.52 -3.24 8.47
CA GLN A 149 0.70 -3.54 9.66
C GLN A 149 1.52 -3.64 10.95
N ALA A 150 2.73 -4.19 10.86
CA ALA A 150 3.67 -4.29 11.96
C ALA A 150 5.09 -4.53 11.44
N VAL A 151 6.03 -3.68 11.87
CA VAL A 151 7.47 -3.85 11.67
C VAL A 151 8.21 -3.59 12.98
N TRP A 152 9.12 -4.46 13.38
CA TRP A 152 10.03 -4.22 14.49
C TRP A 152 11.45 -4.12 13.96
N GLU A 153 12.20 -3.09 14.36
CA GLU A 153 13.61 -2.89 13.97
C GLU A 153 14.58 -3.76 14.80
N ARG A 154 14.28 -5.05 14.87
CA ARG A 154 15.13 -6.11 15.47
C ARG A 154 14.87 -7.46 14.81
N SER A 155 15.73 -8.43 15.10
CA SER A 155 15.56 -9.83 14.68
C SER A 155 14.31 -10.46 15.30
N LEU A 156 13.74 -11.47 14.62
CA LEU A 156 12.48 -12.10 15.00
C LEU A 156 12.57 -12.76 16.37
N ASP A 157 13.70 -13.40 16.66
CA ASP A 157 13.94 -14.05 17.95
C ASP A 157 14.16 -13.04 19.11
N ASP A 158 14.38 -11.75 18.80
CA ASP A 158 14.49 -10.66 19.78
C ASP A 158 13.16 -9.92 20.02
N VAL A 159 12.11 -10.25 19.25
CA VAL A 159 10.76 -9.71 19.49
C VAL A 159 10.08 -10.59 20.55
N PRO A 160 9.64 -10.03 21.69
CA PRO A 160 8.89 -10.81 22.67
C PRO A 160 7.65 -11.45 22.05
N GLU A 161 7.37 -12.72 22.36
CA GLU A 161 6.22 -13.46 21.82
C GLU A 161 4.90 -12.71 22.08
N SER A 162 4.73 -12.13 23.27
CA SER A 162 3.55 -11.31 23.59
C SER A 162 3.40 -10.08 22.70
N ASP A 163 4.51 -9.52 22.21
CA ASP A 163 4.49 -8.38 21.29
C ASP A 163 4.14 -8.83 19.87
N LEU A 164 4.58 -10.01 19.42
CA LEU A 164 4.17 -10.62 18.15
C LEU A 164 2.66 -10.95 18.16
N ASP A 165 2.16 -11.56 19.24
CA ASP A 165 0.75 -11.94 19.37
C ASP A 165 -0.21 -10.74 19.31
N GLN A 166 0.20 -9.64 19.94
CA GLN A 166 -0.61 -8.44 20.10
C GLN A 166 -0.23 -7.32 19.12
N LEU A 167 0.75 -7.56 18.25
CA LEU A 167 1.36 -6.58 17.36
C LEU A 167 1.79 -5.29 18.11
N LYS A 168 2.30 -5.46 19.32
CA LYS A 168 2.65 -4.36 20.22
C LYS A 168 4.07 -3.86 19.95
N GLY A 169 4.27 -2.54 20.07
CA GLY A 169 5.59 -1.93 19.90
C GLY A 169 6.10 -1.90 18.45
N ALA A 170 5.30 -2.38 17.50
CA ALA A 170 5.63 -2.34 16.08
C ALA A 170 5.47 -0.94 15.49
N LEU A 171 6.38 -0.57 14.60
CA LEU A 171 6.22 0.51 13.65
C LEU A 171 5.12 0.15 12.65
N ARG A 172 4.44 1.20 12.17
CA ARG A 172 3.37 1.13 11.17
C ARG A 172 3.50 2.32 10.25
N GLY A 173 3.07 2.19 9.01
CA GLY A 173 3.09 3.32 8.09
C GLY A 173 2.75 2.95 6.66
N GLU A 174 2.52 3.98 5.86
CA GLU A 174 2.32 3.84 4.43
C GLU A 174 3.62 3.38 3.76
N PHE A 175 3.46 2.64 2.67
CA PHE A 175 4.54 2.39 1.71
C PHE A 175 4.06 2.69 0.30
N VAL A 176 4.99 3.14 -0.53
CA VAL A 176 4.81 3.34 -1.97
C VAL A 176 6.14 3.01 -2.63
N SER A 177 6.13 2.23 -3.71
CA SER A 177 7.30 2.02 -4.55
C SER A 177 7.39 3.07 -5.66
N GLU A 178 8.56 3.20 -6.26
CA GLU A 178 8.66 3.80 -7.59
C GLU A 178 7.79 3.02 -8.60
N ALA A 179 7.28 3.73 -9.60
CA ALA A 179 6.50 3.13 -10.68
C ALA A 179 7.44 2.56 -11.74
N VAL A 180 7.17 1.33 -12.19
CA VAL A 180 7.89 0.67 -13.27
C VAL A 180 7.02 0.52 -14.50
N PRO A 181 7.58 0.63 -15.72
CA PRO A 181 6.80 0.41 -16.93
C PRO A 181 6.41 -1.06 -17.06
N VAL A 182 5.21 -1.31 -17.58
CA VAL A 182 4.82 -2.59 -18.19
C VAL A 182 5.39 -2.58 -19.60
N VAL A 183 6.29 -3.51 -19.92
CA VAL A 183 7.05 -3.50 -21.17
C VAL A 183 6.52 -4.55 -22.14
N GLU A 184 6.51 -4.24 -23.43
CA GLU A 184 6.31 -5.24 -24.47
C GLU A 184 7.61 -6.07 -24.61
N GLY A 185 7.46 -7.39 -24.63
CA GLY A 185 8.55 -8.36 -24.79
C GLY A 185 8.88 -8.69 -26.24
#